data_AF-A0AAV3SZ53-F1
#
_entry.id   AF-A0AAV3SZ53-F1
#
_cell.length_a   1.000
_cell.length_b   1.000
_cell.length_c   1.000
_cell.angle_alpha   90.00
_cell.angle_beta   90.00
_cell.angle_gamma   90.00
#
_symmetry.space_group_name_H-M   'P 1'
#
loop_
_entity.id
_entity.type
_entity.pdbx_description
1 polymer ?
#
loop_
_entity_poly.entity_id
_entity_poly.type
_entity_poly.pdbx_seq_one_letter_code
_entity_poly.pdbx_strand_id
1 'polypeptide(L)'
;MGAIHGPDPLWYVVGTLLVAGSIGGIYYVVRGNLIDSTTDSADHIDPDQVSEATPTSIDDDASPATPINPESDPQARVLDLLPDDERRVLEPVLNSPGITQIELRDRSEFSKSKVSQTVSSLEERGLLYRERQGRTYRVYPSDDLQN
;
A
#
# COMPACT_ATOMS: atom_id res chain seq x y z
N MET A 1 2.35 -30.66 48.70
CA MET A 1 1.67 -29.50 48.06
C MET A 1 2.76 -28.70 47.36
N GLY A 2 2.90 -28.87 46.04
CA GLY A 2 3.96 -28.23 45.27
C GLY A 2 3.62 -26.77 44.99
N ALA A 3 4.46 -25.85 45.44
CA ALA A 3 4.36 -24.45 45.07
C ALA A 3 4.58 -24.34 43.57
N ILE A 4 3.57 -23.84 42.86
CA ILE A 4 3.68 -23.51 41.44
C ILE A 4 4.50 -22.22 41.39
N HIS A 5 5.80 -22.33 41.13
CA HIS A 5 6.65 -21.17 40.93
C HIS A 5 6.21 -20.52 39.61
N GLY A 6 5.35 -19.51 39.70
CA GLY A 6 5.03 -18.67 38.56
C GLY A 6 6.29 -17.95 38.06
N PRO A 7 6.31 -17.45 36.81
CA PRO A 7 7.41 -16.65 36.30
C PRO A 7 7.71 -15.51 37.26
N ASP A 8 8.99 -15.26 37.56
CA ASP A 8 9.40 -14.19 38.47
C ASP A 8 8.73 -12.87 38.08
N PRO A 9 8.14 -12.12 39.03
CA PRO A 9 7.41 -10.88 38.73
C PRO A 9 8.26 -9.83 37.99
N LEU A 10 9.59 -9.91 38.13
CA LEU A 10 10.55 -9.09 37.40
C LEU A 10 10.48 -9.29 35.88
N TRP A 11 10.14 -10.49 35.40
CA TRP A 11 10.01 -10.76 33.97
C TRP A 11 8.85 -10.00 33.34
N TYR A 12 7.76 -9.78 34.07
CA TYR A 12 6.65 -8.96 33.60
C TYR A 12 7.02 -7.49 33.54
N VAL A 13 7.80 -6.99 34.49
CA VAL A 13 8.29 -5.60 34.48
C VAL A 13 9.21 -5.38 33.28
N VAL A 14 10.19 -6.26 33.07
CA VAL A 14 11.11 -6.18 31.93
C VAL A 14 10.36 -6.33 30.60
N GLY A 15 9.43 -7.28 30.51
CA GLY A 15 8.61 -7.49 29.31
C GLY A 15 7.75 -6.27 28.97
N THR A 16 7.12 -5.66 29.97
CA THR A 16 6.29 -4.46 29.78
C THR A 16 7.14 -3.27 29.31
N LEU A 17 8.35 -3.10 29.87
CA LEU A 17 9.26 -2.02 29.50
C LEU A 17 9.78 -2.17 28.07
N LEU A 18 10.07 -3.41 27.63
CA LEU A 18 10.42 -3.70 26.23
C LEU A 18 9.27 -3.42 25.26
N VAL A 19 8.05 -3.82 25.62
CA VAL A 19 6.85 -3.57 24.78
C VAL A 19 6.58 -2.07 24.68
N ALA A 20 6.58 -1.35 25.80
CA ALA A 20 6.37 0.10 25.82
C ALA A 20 7.45 0.85 25.03
N GLY A 21 8.73 0.45 25.16
CA GLY A 21 9.83 1.02 24.40
C GLY A 21 9.71 0.75 22.90
N SER A 22 9.27 -0.45 22.51
CA SER A 22 9.05 -0.81 21.11
C SER A 22 7.94 0.03 20.48
N ILE A 23 6.80 0.16 21.19
CA ILE A 23 5.67 1.00 20.75
C ILE A 23 6.10 2.47 20.64
N GLY A 24 6.82 2.99 21.64
CA GLY A 24 7.32 4.36 21.64
C GLY A 24 8.33 4.63 20.52
N GLY A 25 9.23 3.67 20.25
CA GLY A 25 10.21 3.76 19.17
C GLY A 25 9.55 3.79 17.79
N ILE A 26 8.60 2.89 17.54
CA ILE A 26 7.83 2.86 16.30
C ILE A 26 7.07 4.18 16.11
N TYR A 27 6.42 4.68 17.18
CA TYR A 27 5.70 5.95 17.13
C TYR A 27 6.63 7.13 16.79
N TYR A 28 7.84 7.17 17.34
CA TYR A 28 8.80 8.25 17.06
C TYR A 28 9.25 8.28 15.60
N VAL A 29 9.51 7.10 15.00
CA VAL A 29 9.93 7.00 13.59
C VAL A 29 8.82 7.47 12.65
N VAL A 30 7.58 7.02 12.87
CA VAL A 30 6.43 7.45 12.07
C VAL A 30 6.21 8.96 12.21
N ARG A 31 6.36 9.50 13.43
CA ARG A 31 6.19 10.93 13.70
C ARG A 31 7.23 11.81 12.99
N GLY A 32 8.48 11.36 12.89
CA GLY A 32 9.53 12.09 12.17
C GLY A 32 9.21 12.28 10.69
N ASN A 33 8.72 11.24 10.02
CA ASN A 33 8.43 11.26 8.59
C ASN A 33 7.29 12.24 8.20
N LEU A 34 6.34 12.47 9.11
CA LEU A 34 5.26 13.46 8.89
C LEU A 34 5.74 14.91 9.02
N ILE A 35 6.80 15.16 9.80
CA ILE A 35 7.30 16.53 10.06
C ILE A 35 8.23 16.98 8.92
N ASP A 36 9.03 16.09 8.34
CA ASP A 36 9.91 16.41 7.20
C ASP A 36 9.12 16.74 5.91
N SER A 37 7.92 16.18 5.76
CA SER A 37 7.09 16.40 4.55
C SER A 37 6.47 17.80 4.43
N THR A 38 6.58 18.66 5.45
CA THR A 38 5.92 19.99 5.47
C THR A 38 6.88 21.17 5.19
N THR A 39 8.19 20.94 5.05
CA THR A 39 9.16 22.05 4.95
C THR A 39 9.68 22.32 3.53
N ASP A 40 9.30 21.53 2.52
CA ASP A 40 9.94 21.60 1.18
C ASP A 40 9.01 22.11 0.05
N SER A 41 8.06 23.00 0.35
CA SER A 41 7.13 23.55 -0.67
C SER A 41 7.02 25.08 -0.66
N ALA A 42 8.12 25.75 -0.32
CA ALA A 42 8.19 27.21 -0.38
C ALA A 42 9.43 27.69 -1.13
N ASP A 43 9.70 27.19 -2.34
CA ASP A 43 10.55 27.94 -3.30
C ASP A 43 10.40 27.47 -4.75
N HIS A 44 9.31 27.83 -5.43
CA HIS A 44 9.35 28.05 -6.88
C HIS A 44 8.10 28.81 -7.37
N ILE A 45 8.19 30.14 -7.43
CA ILE A 45 7.30 30.96 -8.27
C ILE A 45 8.21 31.61 -9.32
N ASP A 46 8.25 31.04 -10.52
CA ASP A 46 8.74 31.71 -11.72
C ASP A 46 7.53 32.19 -12.53
N PRO A 47 7.26 33.51 -12.62
CA PRO A 47 6.18 34.05 -13.43
C PRO A 47 6.78 34.57 -14.74
N ASP A 48 7.09 33.70 -15.70
CA ASP A 48 7.28 34.13 -17.09
C ASP A 48 7.32 32.95 -18.06
N GLN A 49 6.16 32.61 -18.63
CA GLN A 49 6.12 32.21 -20.04
C GLN A 49 4.73 32.44 -20.64
N VAL A 50 4.63 33.61 -21.25
CA VAL A 50 3.64 33.96 -22.28
C VAL A 50 3.72 32.92 -23.40
N SER A 51 2.64 32.18 -23.64
CA SER A 51 2.49 31.33 -24.81
C SER A 51 1.26 31.78 -25.59
N GLU A 52 1.51 32.59 -26.61
CA GLU A 52 0.53 32.98 -27.62
C GLU A 52 0.29 31.84 -28.63
N ALA A 53 -0.96 31.82 -29.12
CA ALA A 53 -1.47 31.25 -30.38
C ALA A 53 -1.95 29.78 -30.41
N THR A 54 -3.28 29.64 -30.29
CA THR A 54 -4.10 28.57 -30.91
C THR A 54 -4.09 28.72 -32.45
N PRO A 55 -4.30 27.66 -33.26
CA PRO A 55 -5.68 27.25 -33.57
C PRO A 55 -5.92 25.72 -33.75
N THR A 56 -7.13 25.31 -33.37
CA THR A 56 -8.03 24.33 -34.01
C THR A 56 -7.48 23.00 -34.56
N SER A 57 -7.89 21.91 -33.90
CA SER A 57 -8.61 20.80 -34.56
C SER A 57 -9.68 20.28 -33.61
N ILE A 58 -10.94 20.56 -33.96
CA ILE A 58 -12.13 19.91 -33.42
C ILE A 58 -12.32 18.67 -34.30
N ASP A 59 -12.10 17.50 -33.73
CA ASP A 59 -12.69 16.26 -34.24
C ASP A 59 -13.41 15.61 -33.06
N ASP A 60 -14.71 15.94 -33.01
CA ASP A 60 -15.77 15.17 -32.38
C ASP A 60 -15.77 13.76 -32.98
N ASP A 61 -15.27 12.77 -32.24
CA ASP A 61 -15.78 11.40 -32.36
C ASP A 61 -16.23 10.95 -30.98
N ALA A 62 -17.55 10.95 -30.84
CA ALA A 62 -18.27 10.59 -29.63
C ALA A 62 -18.08 9.11 -29.31
N SER A 63 -17.21 8.81 -28.35
CA SER A 63 -17.40 7.65 -27.49
C SER A 63 -18.11 8.15 -26.24
N PRO A 64 -19.32 7.67 -25.90
CA PRO A 64 -19.98 8.07 -24.67
C PRO A 64 -19.12 7.52 -23.52
N ALA A 65 -18.29 8.38 -22.94
CA ALA A 65 -17.70 8.13 -21.64
C ALA A 65 -18.87 8.02 -20.67
N THR A 66 -19.31 6.78 -20.44
CA THR A 66 -20.27 6.40 -19.42
C THR A 66 -19.89 7.17 -18.16
N PRO A 67 -20.83 7.89 -17.52
CA PRO A 67 -20.52 8.58 -16.28
C PRO A 67 -19.95 7.54 -15.31
N ILE A 68 -18.68 7.70 -14.96
CA ILE A 68 -17.99 6.92 -13.93
C ILE A 68 -18.75 7.21 -12.65
N ASN A 69 -19.78 6.40 -12.40
CA ASN A 69 -20.53 6.47 -11.16
C ASN A 69 -19.54 6.06 -10.07
N PRO A 70 -19.16 6.96 -9.15
CA PRO A 70 -18.12 6.69 -8.17
C PRO A 70 -18.52 5.57 -7.20
N GLU A 71 -19.78 5.12 -7.21
CA GLU A 71 -20.30 4.01 -6.41
C GLU A 71 -20.24 2.64 -7.10
N SER A 72 -19.82 2.56 -8.37
CA SER A 72 -19.94 1.32 -9.17
C SER A 72 -18.68 0.47 -9.24
N ASP A 73 -17.51 0.96 -8.80
CA ASP A 73 -16.26 0.20 -8.79
C ASP A 73 -15.32 0.64 -7.64
N PRO A 74 -15.35 -0.05 -6.48
CA PRO A 74 -14.43 0.26 -5.39
C PRO A 74 -12.97 -0.07 -5.74
N GLN A 75 -12.72 -1.00 -6.67
CA GLN A 75 -11.36 -1.40 -7.07
C GLN A 75 -10.68 -0.26 -7.82
N ALA A 76 -11.38 0.35 -8.78
CA ALA A 76 -10.87 1.47 -9.56
C ALA A 76 -10.45 2.64 -8.65
N ARG A 77 -11.27 2.98 -7.66
CA ARG A 77 -10.95 4.05 -6.68
C ARG A 77 -9.70 3.74 -5.87
N VAL A 78 -9.54 2.50 -5.43
CA VAL A 78 -8.37 2.09 -4.64
C VAL A 78 -7.10 2.14 -5.50
N LEU A 79 -7.17 1.68 -6.75
CA LEU A 79 -6.03 1.74 -7.69
C LEU A 79 -5.61 3.19 -7.99
N ASP A 80 -6.55 4.14 -8.07
CA ASP A 80 -6.23 5.56 -8.33
C ASP A 80 -5.60 6.27 -7.12
N LEU A 81 -5.85 5.79 -5.90
CA LEU A 81 -5.26 6.34 -4.67
C LEU A 81 -3.94 5.66 -4.28
N LEU A 82 -3.61 4.55 -4.94
CA LEU A 82 -2.39 3.80 -4.71
C LEU A 82 -1.22 4.43 -5.49
N PRO A 83 -0.03 4.50 -4.86
CA PRO A 83 1.23 4.70 -5.59
C PRO A 83 1.38 3.74 -6.77
N ASP A 84 2.05 4.18 -7.84
CA ASP A 84 2.18 3.41 -9.09
C ASP A 84 2.77 2.00 -8.89
N ASP A 85 3.74 1.86 -7.98
CA ASP A 85 4.38 0.59 -7.69
C ASP A 85 3.45 -0.38 -6.96
N GLU A 86 2.61 0.12 -6.04
CA GLU A 86 1.62 -0.68 -5.34
C GLU A 86 0.47 -1.07 -6.26
N ARG A 87 -0.01 -0.14 -7.10
CA ARG A 87 -1.00 -0.41 -8.15
C ARG A 87 -0.54 -1.52 -9.08
N ARG A 88 0.70 -1.44 -9.54
CA ARG A 88 1.31 -2.43 -10.46
C ARG A 88 1.51 -3.81 -9.83
N VAL A 89 1.52 -3.92 -8.50
CA VAL A 89 1.53 -5.20 -7.77
C VAL A 89 0.11 -5.67 -7.46
N LEU A 90 -0.84 -4.78 -7.19
CA LEU A 90 -2.22 -5.14 -6.86
C LEU A 90 -3.00 -5.64 -8.09
N GLU A 91 -2.82 -4.98 -9.23
CA GLU A 91 -3.56 -5.26 -10.47
C GLU A 91 -3.41 -6.73 -10.95
N PRO A 92 -2.22 -7.34 -10.98
CA PRO A 92 -2.10 -8.78 -11.31
C PRO A 92 -2.81 -9.72 -10.34
N VAL A 93 -2.98 -9.32 -9.06
CA VAL A 93 -3.67 -10.13 -8.04
C VAL A 93 -5.18 -10.06 -8.21
N LEU A 94 -5.72 -8.88 -8.57
CA LEU A 94 -7.12 -8.71 -8.90
C LEU A 94 -7.51 -9.53 -10.14
N ASN A 95 -6.66 -9.52 -11.16
CA ASN A 95 -6.86 -10.30 -12.39
C ASN A 95 -6.71 -11.82 -12.20
N SER A 96 -5.96 -12.26 -11.19
CA SER A 96 -5.69 -13.68 -10.94
C SER A 96 -5.53 -13.95 -9.43
N PRO A 97 -6.64 -14.09 -8.69
CA PRO A 97 -6.60 -14.38 -7.27
C PRO A 97 -5.87 -15.68 -6.97
N GLY A 98 -5.08 -15.70 -5.90
CA GLY A 98 -4.30 -16.86 -5.49
C GLY A 98 -3.02 -17.06 -6.29
N ILE A 99 -2.54 -16.02 -6.99
CA ILE A 99 -1.24 -15.99 -7.66
C ILE A 99 -0.11 -16.16 -6.63
N THR A 100 0.96 -16.86 -7.02
CA THR A 100 2.14 -17.01 -6.15
C THR A 100 3.00 -15.75 -6.18
N GLN A 101 3.78 -15.49 -5.12
CA GLN A 101 4.69 -14.34 -5.11
C GLN A 101 5.75 -14.36 -6.23
N ILE A 102 6.15 -15.55 -6.68
CA ILE A 102 7.12 -15.70 -7.79
C ILE A 102 6.49 -15.19 -9.08
N GLU A 103 5.25 -15.57 -9.30
CA GLU A 103 4.50 -15.24 -10.51
C GLU A 103 4.03 -13.78 -10.50
N LEU A 104 3.73 -13.25 -9.31
CA LEU A 104 3.46 -11.83 -9.10
C LEU A 104 4.65 -10.95 -9.44
N ARG A 105 5.86 -11.39 -9.09
CA ARG A 105 7.11 -10.74 -9.49
C ARG A 105 7.28 -10.74 -11.01
N ASP A 106 7.02 -11.87 -11.65
CA ASP A 106 7.20 -12.01 -13.10
C ASP A 106 6.22 -11.12 -13.88
N ARG A 107 5.07 -10.76 -13.31
CA ARG A 107 4.07 -9.86 -13.92
C ARG A 107 4.27 -8.38 -13.60
N SER A 108 4.87 -8.05 -12.44
CA SER A 108 5.05 -6.66 -11.99
C SER A 108 6.40 -6.05 -12.37
N GLU A 109 7.31 -6.84 -12.96
CA GLU A 109 8.68 -6.45 -13.33
C GLU A 109 9.54 -5.93 -12.16
N PHE A 110 9.13 -6.18 -10.93
CA PHE A 110 9.87 -5.77 -9.73
C PHE A 110 10.80 -6.86 -9.20
N SER A 111 11.77 -6.47 -8.39
CA SER A 111 12.63 -7.42 -7.69
C SER A 111 11.85 -8.21 -6.65
N LYS A 112 12.29 -9.43 -6.33
CA LYS A 112 11.66 -10.27 -5.29
C LYS A 112 11.50 -9.53 -3.95
N SER A 113 12.51 -8.77 -3.54
CA SER A 113 12.49 -8.00 -2.30
C SER A 113 11.47 -6.86 -2.36
N LYS A 114 11.39 -6.13 -3.48
CA LYS A 114 10.40 -5.06 -3.67
C LYS A 114 8.97 -5.61 -3.66
N VAL A 115 8.72 -6.71 -4.40
CA VAL A 115 7.41 -7.39 -4.38
C VAL A 115 7.04 -7.84 -2.97
N SER A 116 7.97 -8.43 -2.23
CA SER A 116 7.70 -8.86 -0.86
C SER A 116 7.36 -7.69 0.06
N GLN A 117 8.03 -6.54 -0.07
CA GLN A 117 7.75 -5.35 0.72
C GLN A 117 6.40 -4.74 0.35
N THR A 118 6.12 -4.60 -0.94
CA THR A 118 4.85 -4.06 -1.44
C THR A 118 3.67 -4.95 -1.05
N VAL A 119 3.80 -6.28 -1.14
CA VAL A 119 2.76 -7.20 -0.67
C VAL A 119 2.52 -7.05 0.84
N SER A 120 3.58 -6.88 1.64
CA SER A 120 3.40 -6.61 3.08
C SER A 120 2.69 -5.27 3.32
N SER A 121 3.06 -4.18 2.64
CA SER A 121 2.38 -2.87 2.73
C SER A 121 0.89 -2.98 2.40
N LEU A 122 0.56 -3.66 1.30
CA LEU A 122 -0.82 -3.89 0.86
C LEU A 122 -1.60 -4.77 1.84
N GLU A 123 -0.97 -5.77 2.46
CA GLU A 123 -1.59 -6.61 3.50
C GLU A 123 -1.82 -5.86 4.81
N GLU A 124 -0.86 -5.05 5.26
CA GLU A 124 -1.00 -4.19 6.44
C GLU A 124 -2.15 -3.18 6.29
N ARG A 125 -2.41 -2.74 5.06
CA ARG A 125 -3.54 -1.86 4.70
C ARG A 125 -4.84 -2.60 4.45
N GLY A 126 -4.85 -3.93 4.57
CA GLY A 126 -6.03 -4.75 4.38
C GLY A 126 -6.50 -4.85 2.93
N LEU A 127 -5.63 -4.60 1.94
CA LEU A 127 -5.96 -4.73 0.51
C LEU A 127 -5.64 -6.12 -0.06
N LEU A 128 -4.73 -6.85 0.60
CA LEU A 128 -4.34 -8.21 0.25
C LEU A 128 -4.33 -9.10 1.50
N TYR A 129 -4.41 -10.41 1.30
CA TYR A 129 -4.04 -11.39 2.31
C TYR A 129 -3.21 -12.53 1.72
N ARG A 130 -2.39 -13.17 2.56
CA ARG A 130 -1.56 -14.31 2.18
C ARG A 130 -2.06 -15.61 2.79
N GLU A 131 -2.16 -16.63 1.95
CA GLU A 131 -2.46 -17.99 2.37
C GLU A 131 -1.22 -18.87 2.20
N ARG A 132 -0.88 -19.65 3.23
CA ARG A 132 0.25 -20.57 3.16
C ARG A 132 -0.13 -21.82 2.37
N GLN A 133 0.57 -22.05 1.26
CA GLN A 133 0.46 -23.28 0.49
C GLN A 133 1.80 -24.04 0.49
N GLY A 134 1.93 -24.97 1.43
CA GLY A 134 3.16 -25.76 1.61
C GLY A 134 4.36 -24.89 1.98
N ARG A 135 5.27 -24.70 1.00
CA ARG A 135 6.50 -23.88 1.11
C ARG A 135 6.40 -22.51 0.44
N THR A 136 5.28 -22.20 -0.20
CA THR A 136 5.04 -20.91 -0.87
C THR A 136 3.81 -20.23 -0.27
N TYR A 137 3.63 -18.96 -0.64
CA TYR A 137 2.44 -18.18 -0.30
C TYR A 137 1.66 -17.87 -1.57
N ARG A 138 0.34 -17.99 -1.47
CA ARG A 138 -0.60 -17.44 -2.43
C ARG A 138 -1.11 -16.12 -1.93
N VAL A 139 -1.25 -15.17 -2.85
CA VAL A 139 -1.70 -13.82 -2.56
C VAL A 139 -3.09 -13.66 -3.15
N TYR A 140 -4.02 -13.13 -2.36
CA TYR A 140 -5.41 -12.90 -2.74
C TYR A 140 -5.80 -11.46 -2.44
N PRO A 141 -6.71 -10.87 -3.23
CA PRO A 141 -7.28 -9.57 -2.93
C PRO A 141 -8.22 -9.67 -1.73
N SER A 142 -8.29 -8.63 -0.91
CA SER A 142 -9.22 -8.57 0.21
C SER A 142 -10.68 -8.53 -0.25
N ASP A 143 -11.57 -8.96 0.64
CA ASP A 143 -13.02 -9.03 0.37
C ASP A 143 -13.62 -7.65 0.07
N ASP A 144 -13.07 -6.58 0.66
CA ASP A 144 -13.49 -5.19 0.41
C ASP A 144 -13.29 -4.75 -1.05
N LEU A 145 -12.42 -5.43 -1.79
CA LEU A 145 -12.20 -5.17 -3.21
C LEU A 145 -13.08 -6.05 -4.10
N GLN A 146 -13.77 -7.08 -3.59
CA GLN A 146 -14.51 -8.05 -4.41
C GLN A 146 -16.01 -7.71 -4.58
N ASN A 147 -16.47 -6.61 -3.99
CA ASN A 147 -17.90 -6.31 -3.81
C ASN A 147 -18.40 -5.16 -4.68
#